data_AF-A1ZUM2-F1
#
_entry.id   AF-A1ZUM2-F1
#
_cell.length_a   1.000
_cell.length_b   1.000
_cell.length_c   1.000
_cell.angle_alpha   90.00
_cell.angle_beta   90.00
_cell.angle_gamma   90.00
#
_symmetry.space_group_name_H-M   'P 1'
#
loop_
_entity.id
_entity.type
_entity.pdbx_description
1 polymer ?
#
loop_
_entity_poly.entity_id
_entity_poly.type
_entity_poly.pdbx_seq_one_letter_code
_entity_poly.pdbx_strand_id
1 'polypeptide(L)'
;MDTTTIEDDLLGFFGGFALGTQVLMADNSWKNIECLKPGDEVMSLSGHAEVIQLVDLTNKVQQQLYYLDGDPSLTFAGSQLFISSKQHIGHQEEFLCAEPHHIASRRLKAVGVGFIEGGAMVTHQGKNRIPVHVDKLQAKDSQQLTPVFHVMVDRNDTIVVGKNQRFAALSLAPKLLDYTTRIGKKLYAIIANYEADAAHITNKLTFEQLLGMSQSLKAQDGQEVLFAGELTPQTIPNATQKLGFAARYLYAYLLTNHLAQLEQIASMGWRIFTQYWNRNHRMVIALSLHSIEWRPSYIPLENVQVSSALSSYLKVGQSWEQLLLSGKEQPLVGLMKKSQYFVTEKKMDGLRVANWVYQIELAEDDQNLKGELHFPDALDVPYFQSRCGLEDEQGQQQATLLFDVRFITEEIMLAEQEAHKNYDETKQGDFEDAFLTKWMNNIFKAVEEQTSSLATAATFSKPSVMSVKS
;
A
#
# COMPACT_ATOMS: atom_id res chain seq x y z
N MET A 1 15.37 -22.69 -2.14
CA MET A 1 14.03 -22.09 -1.89
C MET A 1 13.50 -21.68 -3.24
N ASP A 2 12.25 -22.03 -3.50
CA ASP A 2 11.53 -21.68 -4.74
C ASP A 2 11.28 -20.17 -4.74
N THR A 3 11.89 -19.44 -5.69
CA THR A 3 11.89 -17.97 -5.76
C THR A 3 10.68 -17.40 -6.50
N THR A 4 9.80 -18.27 -6.98
CA THR A 4 8.65 -17.94 -7.84
C THR A 4 7.47 -17.33 -7.08
N THR A 5 7.35 -17.51 -5.76
CA THR A 5 6.30 -16.87 -4.95
C THR A 5 6.70 -15.51 -4.35
N ILE A 6 7.91 -15.03 -4.64
CA ILE A 6 8.39 -13.69 -4.23
C ILE A 6 7.98 -12.62 -5.27
N GLU A 7 7.44 -13.05 -6.41
CA GLU A 7 7.16 -12.23 -7.60
C GLU A 7 6.02 -11.21 -7.42
N ASP A 8 5.05 -11.45 -6.54
CA ASP A 8 3.87 -10.58 -6.39
C ASP A 8 3.98 -9.54 -5.24
N ASP A 9 4.94 -9.71 -4.33
CA ASP A 9 4.86 -9.07 -3.02
C ASP A 9 5.94 -8.05 -2.69
N LEU A 10 6.91 -7.85 -3.58
CA LEU A 10 7.97 -6.89 -3.40
C LEU A 10 7.51 -5.46 -3.80
N LEU A 11 7.23 -4.66 -2.77
CA LEU A 11 7.44 -3.21 -2.66
C LEU A 11 6.95 -2.33 -3.83
N GLY A 12 5.89 -1.56 -3.58
CA GLY A 12 5.20 -0.67 -4.53
C GLY A 12 5.98 0.47 -5.23
N PHE A 13 7.31 0.43 -5.28
CA PHE A 13 8.16 1.19 -6.20
C PHE A 13 9.58 0.59 -6.29
N PHE A 14 9.96 0.10 -7.47
CA PHE A 14 11.36 -0.15 -7.84
C PHE A 14 11.68 0.59 -9.13
N GLY A 15 12.02 1.87 -9.03
CA GLY A 15 12.73 2.56 -10.10
C GLY A 15 14.19 2.10 -10.12
N GLY A 16 14.88 2.33 -11.23
CA GLY A 16 16.31 2.12 -11.30
C GLY A 16 16.91 2.66 -12.59
N PHE A 17 18.23 2.70 -12.63
CA PHE A 17 19.00 3.12 -13.79
C PHE A 17 19.91 2.01 -14.26
N ALA A 18 20.11 1.91 -15.57
CA ALA A 18 21.03 0.94 -16.12
C ALA A 18 22.48 1.27 -15.73
N LEU A 19 23.32 0.24 -15.75
CA LEU A 19 24.79 0.34 -15.71
C LEU A 19 25.31 1.47 -16.59
N GLY A 20 26.24 2.27 -16.07
CA GLY A 20 26.88 3.37 -16.79
C GLY A 20 26.14 4.71 -16.68
N THR A 21 24.92 4.71 -16.13
CA THR A 21 24.19 5.96 -15.87
C THR A 21 25.02 6.88 -14.99
N GLN A 22 25.19 8.13 -15.44
CA GLN A 22 25.99 9.12 -14.73
C GLN A 22 25.16 9.81 -13.64
N VAL A 23 25.66 9.78 -12.40
CA VAL A 23 25.13 10.49 -11.24
C VAL A 23 26.04 11.68 -10.93
N LEU A 24 25.44 12.86 -10.73
CA LEU A 24 26.16 14.08 -10.38
C LEU A 24 26.52 14.04 -8.90
N MET A 25 27.81 14.15 -8.60
CA MET A 25 28.35 14.15 -7.24
C MET A 25 28.25 15.55 -6.61
N ALA A 26 28.35 15.65 -5.28
CA ALA A 26 28.30 16.93 -4.56
C ALA A 26 29.43 17.90 -4.96
N ASP A 27 30.59 17.38 -5.35
CA ASP A 27 31.74 18.13 -5.85
C ASP A 27 31.61 18.56 -7.33
N ASN A 28 30.44 18.32 -7.96
CA ASN A 28 30.14 18.52 -9.38
C ASN A 28 30.87 17.58 -10.35
N SER A 29 31.58 16.56 -9.86
CA SER A 29 32.08 15.47 -10.70
C SER A 29 30.94 14.52 -11.10
N TRP A 30 31.20 13.64 -12.06
CA TRP A 30 30.27 12.61 -12.50
C TRP A 30 30.81 11.24 -12.16
N LYS A 31 29.95 10.39 -11.60
CA LYS A 31 30.28 9.01 -11.26
C LYS A 31 29.26 8.07 -11.86
N ASN A 32 29.70 6.94 -12.37
CA ASN A 32 28.77 5.90 -12.80
C ASN A 32 27.98 5.36 -11.60
N ILE A 33 26.71 5.04 -11.81
CA ILE A 33 25.82 4.58 -10.75
C ILE A 33 26.32 3.31 -10.05
N GLU A 34 26.89 2.36 -10.79
CA GLU A 34 27.45 1.12 -10.26
C GLU A 34 28.70 1.31 -9.39
N CYS A 35 29.33 2.49 -9.49
CA CYS A 35 30.52 2.83 -8.74
C CYS A 35 30.20 3.58 -7.44
N LEU A 36 28.93 3.92 -7.19
CA LEU A 36 28.51 4.57 -5.96
C LEU A 36 28.66 3.63 -4.76
N LYS A 37 29.01 4.20 -3.62
CA LYS A 37 29.23 3.49 -2.35
C LYS A 37 28.50 4.23 -1.23
N PRO A 38 28.10 3.53 -0.16
CA PRO A 38 27.64 4.17 1.06
C PRO A 38 28.65 5.23 1.54
N GLY A 39 28.15 6.42 1.90
CA GLY A 39 28.96 7.57 2.31
C GLY A 39 29.39 8.50 1.17
N ASP A 40 29.18 8.14 -0.10
CA ASP A 40 29.37 9.08 -1.21
C ASP A 40 28.36 10.23 -1.12
N GLU A 41 28.79 11.47 -1.37
CA GLU A 41 27.87 12.61 -1.45
C GLU A 41 27.47 12.91 -2.90
N VAL A 42 26.17 12.90 -3.17
CA VAL A 42 25.57 13.16 -4.48
C VAL A 42 24.78 14.47 -4.50
N MET A 43 24.64 15.07 -5.68
CA MET A 43 23.83 16.26 -5.87
C MET A 43 22.34 15.92 -5.85
N SER A 44 21.55 16.80 -5.24
CA SER A 44 20.13 16.67 -5.01
C SER A 44 19.41 18.01 -5.23
N LEU A 45 18.09 18.02 -5.40
CA LEU A 45 17.35 19.27 -5.63
C LEU A 45 17.42 20.25 -4.45
N SER A 46 17.62 19.75 -3.24
CA SER A 46 17.68 20.53 -2.00
C SER A 46 19.11 20.75 -1.50
N GLY A 47 20.13 20.36 -2.27
CA GLY A 47 21.54 20.45 -1.89
C GLY A 47 22.31 19.17 -2.18
N HIS A 48 22.91 18.58 -1.15
CA HIS A 48 23.65 17.31 -1.27
C HIS A 48 22.94 16.21 -0.47
N ALA A 49 23.06 14.97 -0.93
CA ALA A 49 22.54 13.81 -0.25
C ALA A 49 23.64 12.76 -0.09
N GLU A 50 23.69 12.11 1.05
CA GLU A 50 24.61 11.00 1.30
C GLU A 50 23.99 9.71 0.76
N VAL A 51 24.75 8.95 -0.03
CA VAL A 51 24.36 7.60 -0.47
C VAL A 51 24.35 6.69 0.74
N ILE A 52 23.20 6.11 1.03
CA ILE A 52 23.02 5.13 2.10
C ILE A 52 23.32 3.74 1.58
N GLN A 53 22.77 3.42 0.40
CA GLN A 53 22.85 2.08 -0.17
C GLN A 53 22.75 2.13 -1.69
N LEU A 54 23.45 1.21 -2.35
CA LEU A 54 23.27 0.88 -3.75
C LEU A 54 22.65 -0.51 -3.82
N VAL A 55 21.50 -0.62 -4.48
CA VAL A 55 20.75 -1.87 -4.63
C VAL A 55 20.86 -2.34 -6.07
N ASP A 56 21.35 -3.57 -6.26
CA ASP A 56 21.35 -4.25 -7.55
C ASP A 56 19.98 -4.91 -7.77
N LEU A 57 19.29 -4.48 -8.84
CA LEU A 57 17.97 -4.93 -9.26
C LEU A 57 18.02 -5.85 -10.49
N THR A 58 19.20 -6.17 -11.01
CA THR A 58 19.39 -6.90 -12.28
C THR A 58 18.64 -8.23 -12.35
N ASN A 59 18.60 -8.96 -11.23
CA ASN A 59 17.92 -10.25 -11.15
C ASN A 59 16.54 -10.17 -10.48
N LYS A 60 16.12 -8.97 -10.08
CA LYS A 60 14.94 -8.77 -9.24
C LYS A 60 13.73 -8.29 -10.03
N VAL A 61 13.94 -7.63 -11.17
CA VAL A 61 12.83 -7.14 -11.98
C VAL A 61 13.13 -7.26 -13.48
N GLN A 62 12.33 -8.03 -14.21
CA GLN A 62 12.26 -7.91 -15.66
C GLN A 62 11.48 -6.63 -15.98
N GLN A 63 12.19 -5.50 -16.07
CA GLN A 63 11.61 -4.22 -16.43
C GLN A 63 12.00 -3.85 -17.86
N GLN A 64 11.04 -3.33 -18.61
CA GLN A 64 11.34 -2.64 -19.84
C GLN A 64 12.21 -1.43 -19.52
N LEU A 65 13.35 -1.33 -20.22
CA LEU A 65 14.23 -0.18 -20.10
C LEU A 65 13.87 0.87 -21.14
N TYR A 66 14.04 2.13 -20.77
CA TYR A 66 13.79 3.30 -21.59
C TYR A 66 14.98 4.23 -21.57
N TYR A 67 15.16 5.01 -22.62
CA TYR A 67 16.10 6.12 -22.67
C TYR A 67 15.49 7.33 -23.38
N LEU A 68 16.03 8.51 -23.09
CA LEU A 68 15.60 9.77 -23.70
C LEU A 68 16.37 10.00 -25.00
N ASP A 69 15.66 10.41 -26.05
CA ASP A 69 16.28 10.80 -27.30
C ASP A 69 17.15 12.05 -27.06
N GLY A 70 18.45 11.97 -27.36
CA GLY A 70 19.45 12.99 -27.02
C GLY A 70 20.26 12.77 -25.74
N ASP A 71 19.90 11.81 -24.88
CA ASP A 71 20.76 11.34 -23.79
C ASP A 71 20.65 9.81 -23.60
N PRO A 72 21.15 9.01 -24.56
CA PRO A 72 21.10 7.55 -24.48
C PRO A 72 21.90 6.99 -23.30
N SER A 73 22.77 7.81 -22.68
CA SER A 73 23.50 7.45 -21.47
C SER A 73 22.62 7.39 -20.22
N LEU A 74 21.44 8.02 -20.27
CA LEU A 74 20.41 7.89 -19.26
C LEU A 74 19.40 6.82 -19.68
N THR A 75 19.74 5.56 -19.36
CA THR A 75 18.81 4.43 -19.51
C THR A 75 18.23 4.10 -18.13
N PHE A 76 16.91 3.93 -18.04
CA PHE A 76 16.20 3.71 -16.78
C PHE A 76 15.06 2.68 -16.92
N ALA A 77 14.66 2.08 -15.80
CA ALA A 77 13.52 1.19 -15.73
C ALA A 77 12.20 1.95 -15.93
N GLY A 78 11.20 1.33 -16.55
CA GLY A 78 9.93 2.00 -16.86
C GLY A 78 9.20 2.60 -15.66
N SER A 79 9.36 2.00 -14.48
CA SER A 79 8.84 2.47 -13.19
C SER A 79 9.63 3.65 -12.58
N GLN A 80 10.81 4.02 -13.08
CA GLN A 80 11.64 5.09 -12.50
C GLN A 80 10.91 6.44 -12.54
N LEU A 81 10.81 7.05 -11.36
CA LEU A 81 10.14 8.34 -11.19
C LEU A 81 11.09 9.51 -11.36
N PHE A 82 10.68 10.45 -12.20
CA PHE A 82 11.26 11.77 -12.38
C PHE A 82 10.32 12.85 -11.88
N ILE A 83 10.84 14.03 -11.61
CA ILE A 83 10.05 15.16 -11.13
C ILE A 83 9.48 15.95 -12.31
N SER A 84 8.16 16.10 -12.34
CA SER A 84 7.45 16.94 -13.31
C SER A 84 7.67 18.43 -13.02
N SER A 85 7.80 19.24 -14.07
CA SER A 85 7.90 20.69 -13.93
C SER A 85 6.54 21.42 -13.97
N LYS A 86 5.44 20.74 -14.32
CA LYS A 86 4.13 21.37 -14.51
C LYS A 86 3.28 21.28 -13.24
N GLN A 87 2.92 22.43 -12.67
CA GLN A 87 1.66 22.56 -11.94
C GLN A 87 0.54 22.57 -12.98
N HIS A 88 0.01 21.41 -13.36
CA HIS A 88 -1.16 21.38 -14.22
C HIS A 88 -2.38 21.92 -13.44
N ILE A 89 -3.14 22.79 -14.11
CA ILE A 89 -4.35 23.45 -13.62
C ILE A 89 -5.23 22.44 -12.87
N GLY A 90 -5.32 22.57 -11.54
CA GLY A 90 -6.20 21.77 -10.69
C GLY A 90 -5.66 20.42 -10.18
N HIS A 91 -4.51 19.93 -10.66
CA HIS A 91 -3.93 18.66 -10.22
C HIS A 91 -2.46 18.81 -9.78
N GLN A 92 -2.19 18.50 -8.50
CA GLN A 92 -0.84 18.43 -7.90
C GLN A 92 -0.09 17.15 -8.35
N GLU A 93 0.10 16.95 -9.65
CA GLU A 93 0.81 15.75 -10.15
C GLU A 93 2.31 16.06 -10.30
N GLU A 94 3.11 15.48 -9.40
CA GLU A 94 4.53 15.81 -9.21
C GLU A 94 5.52 14.88 -9.94
N PHE A 95 5.06 13.76 -10.51
CA PHE A 95 5.97 12.71 -11.00
C PHE A 95 5.64 12.15 -12.38
N LEU A 96 6.70 11.79 -13.10
CA LEU A 96 6.65 11.21 -14.44
C LEU A 96 7.41 9.87 -14.43
N CYS A 97 6.85 8.84 -15.06
CA CYS A 97 7.55 7.58 -15.34
C CYS A 97 7.06 7.01 -16.67
N ALA A 98 7.78 6.06 -17.25
CA ALA A 98 7.35 5.45 -18.50
C ALA A 98 6.13 4.54 -18.25
N GLU A 99 6.20 3.67 -17.26
CA GLU A 99 5.21 2.61 -17.02
C GLU A 99 4.52 2.79 -15.64
N PRO A 100 3.55 3.71 -15.51
CA PRO A 100 2.94 4.07 -14.22
C PRO A 100 2.12 2.94 -13.60
N HIS A 101 1.68 1.97 -14.41
CA HIS A 101 0.97 0.79 -13.92
C HIS A 101 1.85 -0.14 -13.08
N HIS A 102 3.19 -0.02 -13.17
CA HIS A 102 4.13 -0.72 -12.27
C HIS A 102 4.31 0.00 -10.93
N ILE A 103 3.65 1.14 -10.70
CA ILE A 103 3.73 1.87 -9.44
C ILE A 103 2.49 1.52 -8.62
N ALA A 104 2.66 0.66 -7.61
CA ALA A 104 1.53 0.21 -6.79
C ALA A 104 0.96 1.32 -5.89
N SER A 105 1.76 2.35 -5.58
CA SER A 105 1.32 3.48 -4.77
C SER A 105 0.36 4.39 -5.53
N ARG A 106 -0.94 4.32 -5.19
CA ARG A 106 -1.98 5.25 -5.71
C ARG A 106 -1.69 6.74 -5.45
N ARG A 107 -0.77 7.05 -4.53
CA ARG A 107 -0.37 8.43 -4.17
C ARG A 107 0.78 8.96 -5.02
N LEU A 108 1.61 8.08 -5.56
CA LEU A 108 2.55 8.45 -6.61
C LEU A 108 1.72 8.55 -7.89
N LYS A 109 0.98 9.65 -8.04
CA LYS A 109 0.22 10.00 -9.24
C LYS A 109 1.21 10.25 -10.37
N ALA A 110 1.76 9.15 -10.87
CA ALA A 110 2.72 9.16 -11.95
C ALA A 110 1.94 9.11 -13.24
N VAL A 111 2.25 10.05 -14.13
CA VAL A 111 1.65 10.08 -15.45
C VAL A 111 2.59 9.38 -16.43
N GLY A 112 2.03 8.51 -17.28
CA GLY A 112 2.80 7.55 -18.08
C GLY A 112 3.52 8.14 -19.29
N VAL A 113 4.12 7.26 -20.12
CA VAL A 113 4.94 7.59 -21.31
C VAL A 113 4.46 8.82 -22.09
N GLY A 114 3.16 8.92 -22.38
CA GLY A 114 2.58 10.02 -23.16
C GLY A 114 2.64 11.41 -22.51
N PHE A 115 3.12 11.49 -21.26
CA PHE A 115 3.41 12.73 -20.54
C PHE A 115 4.90 12.93 -20.28
N ILE A 116 5.74 11.91 -20.48
CA ILE A 116 7.19 12.12 -20.61
C ILE A 116 7.46 12.65 -22.01
N GLU A 117 7.02 11.95 -23.05
CA GLU A 117 7.08 12.42 -24.44
C GLU A 117 6.13 13.61 -24.62
N GLY A 118 6.65 14.79 -24.92
CA GLY A 118 5.88 16.04 -24.90
C GLY A 118 5.74 16.70 -23.50
N GLY A 119 6.33 16.08 -22.48
CA GLY A 119 6.39 16.53 -21.10
C GLY A 119 7.45 17.59 -20.82
N ALA A 120 7.54 18.03 -19.57
CA ALA A 120 8.67 18.81 -19.11
C ALA A 120 9.18 18.25 -17.77
N MET A 121 10.41 17.78 -17.79
CA MET A 121 11.11 17.21 -16.63
C MET A 121 11.93 18.29 -15.93
N VAL A 122 12.02 18.23 -14.60
CA VAL A 122 12.86 19.15 -13.84
C VAL A 122 14.32 18.76 -13.97
N THR A 123 15.13 19.73 -14.41
CA THR A 123 16.59 19.63 -14.43
C THR A 123 17.22 20.48 -13.33
N HIS A 124 18.39 20.04 -12.87
CA HIS A 124 19.21 20.75 -11.89
C HIS A 124 20.23 21.64 -12.60
N GLN A 125 19.89 22.94 -12.73
CA GLN A 125 20.82 23.99 -13.16
C GLN A 125 20.96 25.05 -12.04
N GLY A 126 21.84 24.77 -11.08
CA GLY A 126 22.01 25.62 -9.90
C GLY A 126 20.80 25.52 -8.96
N LYS A 127 20.38 26.63 -8.35
CA LYS A 127 19.18 26.66 -7.49
C LYS A 127 17.85 26.69 -8.27
N ASN A 128 17.92 26.86 -9.60
CA ASN A 128 16.75 27.00 -10.43
C ASN A 128 16.30 25.64 -10.98
N ARG A 129 15.00 25.34 -10.83
CA ARG A 129 14.36 24.20 -11.47
C ARG A 129 14.06 24.60 -12.91
N ILE A 130 14.82 24.06 -13.87
CA ILE A 130 14.62 24.38 -15.28
C ILE A 130 13.83 23.25 -15.94
N PRO A 131 12.62 23.52 -16.46
CA PRO A 131 11.87 22.54 -17.23
C PRO A 131 12.62 22.22 -18.52
N VAL A 132 12.88 20.94 -18.78
CA VAL A 132 13.40 20.48 -20.06
C VAL A 132 12.37 19.59 -20.74
N HIS A 133 12.07 19.95 -21.99
CA HIS A 133 11.15 19.20 -22.81
C HIS A 133 11.80 17.88 -23.23
N VAL A 134 11.04 16.79 -23.12
CA VAL A 134 11.48 15.49 -23.64
C VAL A 134 10.78 15.27 -24.97
N ASP A 135 11.57 15.34 -26.03
CA ASP A 135 11.07 15.23 -27.41
C ASP A 135 10.59 13.82 -27.73
N LYS A 136 11.33 12.80 -27.28
CA LYS A 136 11.02 11.40 -27.55
C LYS A 136 11.59 10.47 -26.50
N LEU A 137 10.79 9.47 -26.11
CA LEU A 137 11.18 8.36 -25.24
C LEU A 137 11.30 7.09 -26.10
N GLN A 138 12.37 6.32 -25.94
CA GLN A 138 12.58 5.09 -26.72
C GLN A 138 12.70 3.90 -25.78
N ALA A 139 11.94 2.85 -26.05
CA ALA A 139 12.09 1.56 -25.38
C ALA A 139 13.37 0.89 -25.90
N LYS A 140 14.19 0.37 -24.99
CA LYS A 140 15.40 -0.36 -25.31
C LYS A 140 15.03 -1.82 -25.60
N ASP A 141 14.99 -2.19 -26.87
CA ASP A 141 14.92 -3.59 -27.31
C ASP A 141 16.24 -4.28 -26.95
N SER A 142 16.26 -5.02 -25.85
CA SER A 142 17.47 -5.75 -25.45
C SER A 142 17.11 -7.16 -25.05
N GLN A 143 17.54 -8.12 -25.87
CA GLN A 143 17.59 -9.53 -25.48
C GLN A 143 18.68 -9.80 -24.41
N GLN A 144 19.57 -8.84 -24.17
CA GLN A 144 20.61 -8.94 -23.15
C GLN A 144 20.15 -8.31 -21.84
N LEU A 145 20.32 -9.06 -20.74
CA LEU A 145 20.14 -8.57 -19.38
C LEU A 145 21.10 -7.39 -19.14
N THR A 146 20.55 -6.18 -19.06
CA THR A 146 21.30 -4.99 -18.68
C THR A 146 21.19 -4.81 -17.16
N PRO A 147 22.32 -4.71 -16.42
CA PRO A 147 22.25 -4.50 -14.99
C PRO A 147 21.54 -3.19 -14.63
N VAL A 148 20.66 -3.24 -13.62
CA VAL A 148 19.88 -2.09 -13.14
C VAL A 148 20.22 -1.84 -11.68
N PHE A 149 20.55 -0.59 -11.37
CA PHE A 149 20.91 -0.16 -10.03
C PHE A 149 19.92 0.89 -9.54
N HIS A 150 19.56 0.77 -8.27
CA HIS A 150 18.81 1.77 -7.54
C HIS A 150 19.70 2.34 -6.45
N VAL A 151 19.88 3.65 -6.44
CA VAL A 151 20.62 4.35 -5.39
C VAL A 151 19.61 4.81 -4.36
N MET A 152 19.90 4.60 -3.08
CA MET A 152 19.16 5.16 -1.96
C MET A 152 19.99 6.23 -1.29
N VAL A 153 19.43 7.43 -1.14
CA VAL A 153 20.08 8.56 -0.48
C VAL A 153 19.38 8.96 0.80
N ASP A 154 20.03 9.80 1.59
CA ASP A 154 19.52 10.32 2.84
C ASP A 154 18.45 11.41 2.67
N ARG A 155 18.65 12.62 3.18
CA ARG A 155 17.64 13.60 3.58
C ARG A 155 16.91 14.27 2.43
N ASN A 156 17.31 14.03 1.18
CA ASN A 156 16.86 14.82 0.04
C ASN A 156 16.21 14.02 -1.09
N ASP A 157 16.00 12.70 -0.91
CA ASP A 157 15.17 11.75 -1.70
C ASP A 157 15.38 11.72 -3.22
N THR A 158 16.25 12.58 -3.73
CA THR A 158 16.43 12.88 -5.13
C THR A 158 17.91 12.86 -5.43
N ILE A 159 18.22 12.31 -6.58
CA ILE A 159 19.55 12.37 -7.18
C ILE A 159 19.44 13.08 -8.51
N VAL A 160 20.56 13.66 -8.95
CA VAL A 160 20.69 14.25 -10.26
C VAL A 160 21.41 13.29 -11.19
N VAL A 161 20.76 12.92 -12.29
CA VAL A 161 21.22 11.90 -13.25
C VAL A 161 21.24 12.43 -14.68
N GLY A 162 22.05 11.83 -15.54
CA GLY A 162 22.17 12.20 -16.95
C GLY A 162 23.12 13.39 -17.15
N LYS A 163 24.26 13.14 -17.79
CA LYS A 163 25.37 14.11 -17.85
C LYS A 163 25.01 15.38 -18.60
N ASN A 164 24.18 15.26 -19.64
CA ASN A 164 23.86 16.35 -20.54
C ASN A 164 22.77 17.24 -19.97
N GLN A 165 21.68 16.63 -19.47
CA GLN A 165 20.47 17.36 -19.09
C GLN A 165 20.23 17.43 -17.58
N ARG A 166 20.93 16.65 -16.74
CA ARG A 166 20.91 16.74 -15.26
C ARG A 166 19.50 16.63 -14.66
N PHE A 167 18.80 15.56 -14.97
CA PHE A 167 17.44 15.32 -14.48
C PHE A 167 17.42 15.00 -12.99
N ALA A 168 16.44 15.55 -12.28
CA ALA A 168 16.16 15.14 -10.92
C ALA A 168 15.25 13.90 -10.92
N ALA A 169 15.73 12.84 -10.29
CA ALA A 169 15.00 11.59 -10.16
C ALA A 169 14.88 11.17 -8.70
N LEU A 170 13.80 10.47 -8.37
CA LEU A 170 13.60 9.92 -7.03
C LEU A 170 14.53 8.72 -6.80
N SER A 171 15.32 8.81 -5.73
CA SER A 171 16.25 7.79 -5.23
C SER A 171 15.65 7.00 -4.06
N LEU A 172 14.58 7.51 -3.46
CA LEU A 172 13.65 6.80 -2.60
C LEU A 172 12.38 7.67 -2.61
N ALA A 173 11.20 7.13 -2.36
CA ALA A 173 9.97 7.93 -2.34
C ALA A 173 9.56 8.58 -0.98
N PRO A 174 10.44 9.13 -0.11
CA PRO A 174 9.97 9.87 1.06
C PRO A 174 9.33 11.23 0.74
N LYS A 175 9.22 11.68 -0.51
CA LYS A 175 8.21 12.70 -0.87
C LYS A 175 6.76 12.27 -0.57
N LEU A 176 6.50 10.99 -0.28
CA LEU A 176 5.26 10.53 0.36
C LEU A 176 5.05 11.14 1.77
N LEU A 177 6.11 11.57 2.47
CA LEU A 177 6.08 12.32 3.74
C LEU A 177 5.40 13.69 3.58
N ASP A 178 5.52 14.33 2.42
CA ASP A 178 4.91 15.63 2.18
C ASP A 178 3.40 15.49 1.89
N TYR A 179 2.94 14.32 1.43
CA TYR A 179 1.53 13.95 1.25
C TYR A 179 0.92 13.31 2.51
N THR A 180 1.27 13.85 3.67
CA THR A 180 0.81 13.31 4.95
C THR A 180 -0.69 13.56 5.14
N THR A 181 -1.48 12.54 4.89
CA THR A 181 -2.82 12.43 5.48
C THR A 181 -2.71 12.41 7.00
N ARG A 182 -3.83 12.66 7.68
CA ARG A 182 -3.90 12.61 9.15
C ARG A 182 -3.26 11.33 9.71
N ILE A 183 -3.56 10.18 9.11
CA ILE A 183 -2.97 8.88 9.49
C ILE A 183 -1.48 8.82 9.17
N GLY A 184 -1.05 9.33 8.02
CA GLY A 184 0.38 9.43 7.70
C GLY A 184 1.17 10.23 8.73
N LYS A 185 0.62 11.34 9.26
CA LYS A 185 1.28 12.12 10.33
C LYS A 185 1.39 11.33 11.63
N LYS A 186 0.32 10.60 12.00
CA LYS A 186 0.29 9.77 13.20
C LYS A 186 1.29 8.62 13.11
N LEU A 187 1.34 7.91 11.98
CA LEU A 187 2.33 6.86 11.72
C LEU A 187 3.76 7.40 11.81
N TYR A 188 4.03 8.58 11.25
CA TYR A 188 5.34 9.21 11.34
C TYR A 188 5.74 9.45 12.79
N ALA A 189 4.84 10.03 13.60
CA ALA A 189 5.09 10.31 15.00
C ALA A 189 5.36 9.03 15.80
N ILE A 190 4.59 7.97 15.57
CA ILE A 190 4.79 6.67 16.23
C ILE A 190 6.16 6.08 15.88
N ILE A 191 6.52 6.08 14.59
CA ILE A 191 7.81 5.56 14.12
C ILE A 191 8.98 6.42 14.64
N ALA A 192 8.82 7.74 14.71
CA ALA A 192 9.84 8.64 15.25
C ALA A 192 10.09 8.39 16.74
N ASN A 193 9.03 8.18 17.51
CA ASN A 193 9.15 7.82 18.92
C ASN A 193 9.82 6.45 19.08
N TYR A 194 9.41 5.45 18.30
CA TYR A 194 10.05 4.14 18.33
C TYR A 194 11.53 4.21 17.94
N GLU A 195 11.89 4.95 16.90
CA GLU A 195 13.29 5.10 16.52
C GLU A 195 14.11 5.78 17.61
N ALA A 196 13.56 6.77 18.32
CA ALA A 196 14.22 7.37 19.46
C ALA A 196 14.46 6.36 20.60
N ASP A 197 13.46 5.52 20.89
CA ASP A 197 13.49 4.54 21.98
C ASP A 197 14.35 3.30 21.65
N ALA A 198 14.33 2.87 20.38
CA ALA A 198 14.97 1.67 19.86
C ALA A 198 16.13 1.95 18.89
N ALA A 199 16.71 3.15 18.93
CA ALA A 199 17.76 3.62 18.00
C ALA A 199 18.93 2.63 17.81
N HIS A 200 19.23 1.85 18.84
CA HIS A 200 20.31 0.87 18.83
C HIS A 200 19.98 -0.43 18.07
N ILE A 201 18.69 -0.72 17.85
CA ILE A 201 18.16 -1.87 17.11
C ILE A 201 17.87 -1.48 15.67
N THR A 202 17.14 -0.37 15.45
CA THR A 202 16.71 0.09 14.13
C THR A 202 17.89 0.40 13.20
N ASN A 203 18.98 0.97 13.73
CA ASN A 203 20.20 1.27 12.95
C ASN A 203 21.01 0.02 12.55
N LYS A 204 20.66 -1.17 13.06
CA LYS A 204 21.35 -2.43 12.73
C LYS A 204 20.59 -3.30 11.73
N LEU A 205 19.38 -2.90 11.34
CA LEU A 205 18.56 -3.65 10.40
C LEU A 205 19.10 -3.47 8.98
N THR A 206 19.38 -4.58 8.30
CA THR A 206 19.72 -4.56 6.87
C THR A 206 18.46 -4.38 6.03
N PHE A 207 18.61 -3.96 4.77
CA PHE A 207 17.50 -3.86 3.83
C PHE A 207 16.75 -5.18 3.66
N GLU A 208 17.47 -6.30 3.58
CA GLU A 208 16.87 -7.64 3.48
C GLU A 208 16.05 -8.00 4.74
N GLN A 209 16.49 -7.57 5.93
CA GLN A 209 15.73 -7.78 7.16
C GLN A 209 14.47 -6.91 7.18
N LEU A 210 14.58 -5.64 6.77
CA LEU A 210 13.42 -4.75 6.63
C LEU A 210 12.41 -5.28 5.62
N LEU A 211 12.88 -5.88 4.53
CA LEU A 211 12.06 -6.52 3.51
C LEU A 211 11.43 -7.83 3.99
N GLY A 212 12.18 -8.68 4.69
CA GLY A 212 11.64 -9.89 5.30
C GLY A 212 10.58 -9.58 6.36
N MET A 213 10.78 -8.52 7.15
CA MET A 213 9.78 -7.99 8.07
C MET A 213 8.53 -7.52 7.32
N SER A 214 8.71 -6.77 6.23
CA SER A 214 7.61 -6.27 5.41
C SER A 214 6.77 -7.41 4.81
N GLN A 215 7.40 -8.52 4.46
CA GLN A 215 6.75 -9.75 4.00
C GLN A 215 6.04 -10.50 5.13
N SER A 216 6.60 -10.52 6.34
CA SER A 216 5.92 -11.12 7.50
C SER A 216 4.67 -10.35 7.92
N LEU A 217 4.56 -9.06 7.57
CA LEU A 217 3.33 -8.29 7.74
C LEU A 217 2.19 -8.79 6.85
N LYS A 218 2.47 -9.20 5.60
CA LYS A 218 1.48 -9.83 4.71
C LYS A 218 0.98 -11.17 5.24
N ALA A 219 1.83 -11.90 5.98
CA ALA A 219 1.43 -13.14 6.65
C ALA A 219 0.60 -12.91 7.92
N GLN A 220 0.65 -11.70 8.50
CA GLN A 220 -0.18 -11.28 9.64
C GLN A 220 -1.48 -10.57 9.25
N ASP A 221 -1.73 -10.29 7.97
CA ASP A 221 -3.01 -9.80 7.44
C ASP A 221 -4.20 -10.73 7.75
N GLY A 222 -3.96 -11.88 8.39
CA GLY A 222 -4.95 -12.79 8.93
C GLY A 222 -5.40 -12.58 10.38
N GLN A 223 -4.67 -11.90 11.29
CA GLN A 223 -5.08 -11.84 12.72
C GLN A 223 -4.59 -10.62 13.52
N GLU A 224 -5.52 -10.14 14.38
CA GLU A 224 -5.47 -9.05 15.38
C GLU A 224 -5.51 -7.64 14.76
N VAL A 225 -6.43 -6.71 15.08
CA VAL A 225 -6.66 -5.97 16.36
C VAL A 225 -7.99 -5.17 16.20
N LEU A 226 -8.96 -5.05 17.13
CA LEU A 226 -9.00 -4.21 18.36
C LEU A 226 -10.16 -4.55 19.31
N PHE A 227 -9.89 -4.35 20.60
CA PHE A 227 -10.81 -4.42 21.73
C PHE A 227 -11.53 -3.08 21.92
N ALA A 228 -12.79 -3.13 22.38
CA ALA A 228 -13.35 -2.11 23.26
C ALA A 228 -12.62 -2.22 24.62
N GLY A 229 -11.62 -1.38 24.85
CA GLY A 229 -10.85 -1.33 26.10
C GLY A 229 -10.60 0.11 26.48
N GLU A 230 -10.92 0.45 27.73
CA GLU A 230 -10.90 1.80 28.32
C GLU A 230 -9.66 2.62 27.89
N LEU A 231 -9.93 3.75 27.23
CA LEU A 231 -8.92 4.74 26.85
C LEU A 231 -8.35 5.39 28.11
N THR A 232 -7.14 5.01 28.52
CA THR A 232 -6.30 5.90 29.33
C THR A 232 -5.46 6.75 28.39
N PRO A 233 -5.50 8.10 28.49
CA PRO A 233 -4.74 8.97 27.62
C PRO A 233 -3.25 8.84 27.97
N GLN A 234 -2.51 8.10 27.16
CA GLN A 234 -1.06 8.24 27.13
C GLN A 234 -0.72 9.36 26.15
N THR A 235 -0.23 10.45 26.73
CA THR A 235 0.31 11.61 26.02
C THR A 235 1.34 11.19 24.98
N ILE A 236 1.04 11.43 23.71
CA ILE A 236 2.02 11.34 22.61
C ILE A 236 3.02 12.49 22.78
N PRO A 237 4.33 12.23 22.97
CA PRO A 237 5.32 13.29 23.01
C PRO A 237 5.45 13.96 21.63
N ASN A 238 5.46 15.29 21.61
CA ASN A 238 5.80 16.07 20.42
C ASN A 238 7.29 15.88 20.09
N ALA A 239 7.61 15.18 19.00
CA ALA A 239 8.99 15.07 18.51
C ALA A 239 9.08 15.44 17.03
N THR A 240 9.58 16.64 16.76
CA THR A 240 10.16 17.01 15.47
C THR A 240 11.60 16.49 15.41
N GLN A 241 11.81 15.26 14.93
CA GLN A 241 13.13 14.74 14.55
C GLN A 241 13.08 14.09 13.16
N LYS A 242 14.18 14.21 12.41
CA LYS A 242 14.36 13.58 11.10
C LYS A 242 14.61 12.08 11.31
N LEU A 243 13.74 11.23 10.77
CA LEU A 243 13.89 9.78 10.84
C LEU A 243 15.18 9.29 10.17
N GLY A 244 15.80 8.25 10.74
CA GLY A 244 16.89 7.50 10.11
C GLY A 244 16.41 6.61 8.96
N PHE A 245 17.33 5.90 8.32
CA PHE A 245 17.03 5.14 7.09
C PHE A 245 15.97 4.05 7.29
N ALA A 246 16.18 3.16 8.25
CA ALA A 246 15.29 2.03 8.51
C ALA A 246 13.87 2.51 8.83
N ALA A 247 13.76 3.56 9.64
CA ALA A 247 12.50 4.19 10.00
C ALA A 247 11.80 4.86 8.80
N ARG A 248 12.55 5.57 7.93
CA ARG A 248 12.01 6.15 6.69
C ARG A 248 11.54 5.09 5.71
N TYR A 249 12.30 4.00 5.58
CA TYR A 249 11.94 2.89 4.72
C TYR A 249 10.67 2.20 5.22
N LEU A 250 10.61 1.86 6.51
CA LEU A 250 9.42 1.29 7.13
C LEU A 250 8.22 2.24 6.95
N TYR A 251 8.40 3.53 7.23
CA TYR A 251 7.35 4.51 7.04
C TYR A 251 6.85 4.56 5.58
N ALA A 252 7.75 4.65 4.60
CA ALA A 252 7.40 4.64 3.19
C ALA A 252 6.68 3.33 2.79
N TYR A 253 7.17 2.19 3.29
CA TYR A 253 6.53 0.90 3.07
C TYR A 253 5.08 0.88 3.58
N LEU A 254 4.85 1.31 4.82
CA LEU A 254 3.52 1.35 5.42
C LEU A 254 2.61 2.32 4.67
N LEU A 255 3.13 3.48 4.26
CA LEU A 255 2.37 4.44 3.48
C LEU A 255 1.98 3.91 2.09
N THR A 256 2.88 3.19 1.43
CA THR A 256 2.64 2.69 0.06
C THR A 256 1.70 1.50 0.05
N ASN A 257 1.85 0.56 1.00
CA ASN A 257 1.17 -0.73 0.93
C ASN A 257 -0.07 -0.82 1.83
N HIS A 258 -0.03 -0.17 3.00
CA HIS A 258 -1.06 -0.36 4.02
C HIS A 258 -1.92 0.87 4.25
N LEU A 259 -1.53 2.06 3.79
CA LEU A 259 -2.23 3.30 4.15
C LEU A 259 -3.70 3.34 3.74
N ALA A 260 -4.04 2.86 2.55
CA ALA A 260 -5.44 2.79 2.13
C ALA A 260 -6.25 1.86 3.04
N GLN A 261 -5.68 0.69 3.38
CA GLN A 261 -6.29 -0.25 4.32
C GLN A 261 -6.37 0.34 5.74
N LEU A 262 -5.34 1.06 6.20
CA LEU A 262 -5.32 1.70 7.51
C LEU A 262 -6.32 2.85 7.58
N GLU A 263 -6.44 3.67 6.53
CA GLU A 263 -7.46 4.73 6.40
C GLU A 263 -8.87 4.12 6.40
N GLN A 264 -9.04 3.01 5.71
CA GLN A 264 -10.27 2.24 5.73
C GLN A 264 -10.58 1.69 7.12
N ILE A 265 -9.67 0.95 7.77
CA ILE A 265 -9.87 0.37 9.10
C ILE A 265 -10.11 1.45 10.16
N ALA A 266 -9.35 2.54 10.11
CA ALA A 266 -9.55 3.72 10.94
C ALA A 266 -10.96 4.31 10.81
N SER A 267 -11.44 4.48 9.58
CA SER A 267 -12.78 5.02 9.30
C SER A 267 -13.90 4.10 9.79
N MET A 268 -13.59 2.81 9.96
CA MET A 268 -14.51 1.78 10.41
C MET A 268 -14.50 1.57 11.93
N GLY A 269 -14.00 2.54 12.72
CA GLY A 269 -13.54 2.37 14.10
C GLY A 269 -14.52 1.89 15.20
N TRP A 270 -15.70 1.43 14.83
CA TRP A 270 -16.65 0.74 15.70
C TRP A 270 -16.75 -0.78 15.39
N ARG A 271 -16.03 -1.25 14.37
CA ARG A 271 -16.06 -2.65 13.91
C ARG A 271 -15.09 -3.54 14.68
N ILE A 272 -15.49 -4.79 14.84
CA ILE A 272 -14.78 -5.84 15.55
C ILE A 272 -14.29 -6.86 14.51
N PHE A 273 -12.98 -7.00 14.38
CA PHE A 273 -12.33 -7.91 13.42
C PHE A 273 -11.73 -9.15 14.09
N THR A 274 -12.03 -9.40 15.37
CA THR A 274 -11.56 -10.60 16.06
C THR A 274 -12.18 -11.85 15.45
N GLN A 275 -11.34 -12.81 15.06
CA GLN A 275 -11.80 -14.13 14.65
C GLN A 275 -12.44 -14.84 15.83
N TYR A 276 -13.77 -14.91 15.86
CA TYR A 276 -14.49 -15.70 16.86
C TYR A 276 -14.91 -17.02 16.24
N TRP A 277 -14.17 -18.08 16.58
CA TRP A 277 -14.44 -19.44 16.13
C TRP A 277 -15.20 -20.22 17.18
N ASN A 278 -16.53 -20.20 17.09
CA ASN A 278 -17.36 -21.15 17.81
C ASN A 278 -18.26 -21.91 16.83
N ARG A 279 -18.01 -23.21 16.72
CA ARG A 279 -18.65 -24.13 15.77
C ARG A 279 -20.18 -24.21 15.93
N ASN A 280 -20.71 -23.80 17.08
CA ASN A 280 -22.14 -23.85 17.35
C ASN A 280 -22.89 -22.55 17.05
N HIS A 281 -22.19 -21.49 16.63
CA HIS A 281 -22.84 -20.20 16.41
C HIS A 281 -23.45 -20.12 15.01
N ARG A 282 -24.55 -19.37 14.94
CA ARG A 282 -25.13 -18.91 13.69
C ARG A 282 -24.14 -17.95 13.02
N MET A 283 -23.97 -18.15 11.73
CA MET A 283 -23.17 -17.27 10.90
C MET A 283 -23.98 -16.02 10.53
N VAL A 284 -23.34 -14.87 10.60
CA VAL A 284 -23.84 -13.59 10.11
C VAL A 284 -22.87 -13.10 9.05
N ILE A 285 -23.40 -12.74 7.89
CA ILE A 285 -22.63 -12.15 6.81
C ILE A 285 -22.78 -10.64 6.92
N ALA A 286 -21.69 -9.97 7.28
CA ALA A 286 -21.63 -8.52 7.33
C ALA A 286 -20.99 -7.99 6.05
N LEU A 287 -21.79 -7.30 5.24
CA LEU A 287 -21.36 -6.64 4.01
C LEU A 287 -21.25 -5.14 4.27
N SER A 288 -20.23 -4.51 3.71
CA SER A 288 -20.02 -3.07 3.87
C SER A 288 -19.50 -2.47 2.59
N LEU A 289 -20.24 -1.50 2.06
CA LEU A 289 -19.81 -0.74 0.89
C LEU A 289 -18.77 0.29 1.34
N HIS A 290 -17.57 0.21 0.77
CA HIS A 290 -16.47 1.12 1.09
C HIS A 290 -16.48 2.35 0.17
N SER A 291 -16.56 2.10 -1.13
CA SER A 291 -16.45 3.16 -2.13
C SER A 291 -17.08 2.76 -3.45
N ILE A 292 -17.38 3.77 -4.26
CA ILE A 292 -17.82 3.63 -5.65
C ILE A 292 -16.79 4.28 -6.54
N GLU A 293 -16.25 3.51 -7.46
CA GLU A 293 -15.37 3.99 -8.52
C GLU A 293 -16.22 4.12 -9.80
N TRP A 294 -16.57 5.36 -10.15
CA TRP A 294 -17.33 5.65 -11.37
C TRP A 294 -16.44 5.59 -12.61
N ARG A 295 -17.00 5.11 -13.73
CA ARG A 295 -16.35 5.22 -15.03
C ARG A 295 -16.13 6.71 -15.35
N PRO A 296 -14.95 7.15 -15.84
CA PRO A 296 -14.65 8.57 -16.04
C PRO A 296 -15.63 9.36 -16.92
N SER A 297 -16.32 8.68 -17.83
CA SER A 297 -17.31 9.28 -18.73
C SER A 297 -18.74 9.28 -18.18
N TYR A 298 -18.98 8.67 -17.02
CA TYR A 298 -20.29 8.54 -16.41
C TYR A 298 -20.52 9.68 -15.40
N ILE A 299 -21.73 10.23 -15.37
CA ILE A 299 -22.11 11.26 -14.40
C ILE A 299 -22.47 10.53 -13.09
N PRO A 300 -21.72 10.74 -11.99
CA PRO A 300 -22.00 10.08 -10.72
C PRO A 300 -23.43 10.35 -10.23
N LEU A 301 -24.06 9.32 -9.69
CA LEU A 301 -25.35 9.44 -9.02
C LEU A 301 -25.18 10.11 -7.64
N GLU A 302 -26.03 11.08 -7.30
CA GLU A 302 -25.92 11.88 -6.07
C GLU A 302 -26.84 11.36 -4.95
N ASN A 303 -28.08 10.97 -5.27
CA ASN A 303 -29.12 10.52 -4.33
C ASN A 303 -29.59 9.10 -4.61
N VAL A 304 -28.66 8.15 -4.51
CA VAL A 304 -28.92 6.75 -4.83
C VAL A 304 -29.70 6.04 -3.73
N GLN A 305 -30.80 5.38 -4.14
CA GLN A 305 -31.42 4.31 -3.37
C GLN A 305 -30.68 3.00 -3.63
N VAL A 306 -30.26 2.33 -2.55
CA VAL A 306 -29.60 1.03 -2.65
C VAL A 306 -30.58 -0.05 -2.27
N SER A 307 -30.88 -0.92 -3.23
CA SER A 307 -31.58 -2.18 -3.00
C SER A 307 -30.54 -3.30 -2.99
N SER A 308 -30.63 -4.23 -2.04
CA SER A 308 -29.72 -5.36 -2.00
C SER A 308 -30.34 -6.62 -1.44
N ALA A 309 -29.92 -7.75 -2.00
CA ALA A 309 -30.38 -9.07 -1.62
C ALA A 309 -29.19 -10.03 -1.55
N LEU A 310 -29.18 -10.89 -0.53
CA LEU A 310 -28.21 -11.96 -0.42
C LEU A 310 -28.92 -13.28 -0.68
N SER A 311 -28.38 -14.08 -1.58
CA SER A 311 -28.84 -15.44 -1.79
C SER A 311 -27.71 -16.46 -1.70
N SER A 312 -28.06 -17.69 -1.38
CA SER A 312 -27.13 -18.82 -1.41
C SER A 312 -27.65 -19.89 -2.35
N TYR A 313 -26.72 -20.59 -2.99
CA TYR A 313 -27.01 -21.86 -3.64
C TYR A 313 -26.66 -22.98 -2.66
N LEU A 314 -27.69 -23.65 -2.14
CA LEU A 314 -27.56 -24.80 -1.25
C LEU A 314 -27.81 -26.09 -2.03
N LYS A 315 -26.91 -27.07 -1.92
CA LYS A 315 -27.17 -28.42 -2.41
C LYS A 315 -27.94 -29.19 -1.34
N VAL A 316 -29.25 -29.29 -1.48
CA VAL A 316 -30.12 -30.06 -0.58
C VAL A 316 -30.45 -31.39 -1.26
N GLY A 317 -29.81 -32.48 -0.80
CA GLY A 317 -29.95 -33.80 -1.43
C GLY A 317 -29.31 -33.86 -2.82
N GLN A 318 -30.05 -33.44 -3.86
CA GLN A 318 -29.61 -33.36 -5.27
C GLN A 318 -30.15 -32.14 -6.05
N SER A 319 -30.90 -31.23 -5.42
CA SER A 319 -31.41 -30.00 -6.04
C SER A 319 -30.75 -28.77 -5.43
N TRP A 320 -30.67 -27.70 -6.22
CA TRP A 320 -30.27 -26.37 -5.76
C TRP A 320 -31.53 -25.58 -5.36
N GLU A 321 -31.58 -25.11 -4.12
CA GLU A 321 -32.61 -24.16 -3.67
C GLU A 321 -31.96 -22.78 -3.44
N GLN A 322 -32.63 -21.73 -3.91
CA GLN A 322 -32.21 -20.34 -3.67
C GLN A 322 -32.92 -19.83 -2.42
N LEU A 323 -32.15 -19.52 -1.37
CA LEU A 323 -32.69 -18.89 -0.17
C LEU A 323 -32.41 -17.38 -0.25
N LEU A 324 -33.45 -16.57 -0.44
CA LEU A 324 -33.38 -15.11 -0.49
C LEU A 324 -33.43 -14.52 0.93
N LEU A 325 -32.37 -13.83 1.32
CA LEU A 325 -32.33 -12.96 2.49
C LEU A 325 -32.41 -11.53 1.97
N SER A 326 -33.58 -10.90 2.08
CA SER A 326 -33.77 -9.53 1.62
C SER A 326 -33.16 -8.53 2.62
N GLY A 327 -32.42 -7.57 2.09
CA GLY A 327 -32.03 -6.36 2.81
C GLY A 327 -33.20 -5.38 2.91
N LYS A 328 -33.12 -4.45 3.87
CA LYS A 328 -33.97 -3.24 3.83
C LYS A 328 -33.32 -2.21 2.91
N GLU A 329 -34.13 -1.49 2.14
CA GLU A 329 -33.69 -0.33 1.35
C GLU A 329 -33.03 0.71 2.26
N GLN A 330 -31.87 1.23 1.85
CA GLN A 330 -31.15 2.28 2.57
C GLN A 330 -30.53 3.30 1.61
N PRO A 331 -30.43 4.58 2.02
CA PRO A 331 -29.76 5.61 1.23
C PRO A 331 -28.25 5.36 1.15
N LEU A 332 -27.66 5.56 -0.03
CA LEU A 332 -26.25 5.25 -0.30
C LEU A 332 -25.26 6.00 0.59
N VAL A 333 -25.48 7.29 0.83
CA VAL A 333 -24.62 8.13 1.68
C VAL A 333 -24.56 7.58 3.12
N GLY A 334 -25.66 6.97 3.59
CA GLY A 334 -25.70 6.29 4.88
C GLY A 334 -25.00 4.93 4.88
N LEU A 335 -24.96 4.25 3.73
CA LEU A 335 -24.36 2.92 3.56
C LEU A 335 -22.84 2.92 3.55
N MET A 336 -22.18 3.94 2.98
CA MET A 336 -20.70 4.01 2.98
C MET A 336 -20.10 4.05 4.39
N LYS A 337 -20.90 4.42 5.39
CA LYS A 337 -20.49 4.46 6.80
C LYS A 337 -21.06 3.30 7.63
N LYS A 338 -21.91 2.43 7.06
CA LYS A 338 -22.65 1.39 7.80
C LYS A 338 -22.39 0.00 7.24
N SER A 339 -22.57 -1.00 8.11
CA SER A 339 -22.59 -2.40 7.70
C SER A 339 -24.02 -2.88 7.54
N GLN A 340 -24.25 -3.66 6.48
CA GLN A 340 -25.45 -4.43 6.29
C GLN A 340 -25.22 -5.85 6.78
N TYR A 341 -26.10 -6.34 7.65
CA TYR A 341 -25.99 -7.66 8.25
C TYR A 341 -27.05 -8.59 7.69
N PHE A 342 -26.62 -9.78 7.27
CA PHE A 342 -27.48 -10.87 6.82
C PHE A 342 -27.28 -12.06 7.75
N VAL A 343 -28.29 -12.37 8.55
CA VAL A 343 -28.26 -13.52 9.46
C VAL A 343 -28.67 -14.77 8.70
N THR A 344 -27.88 -15.83 8.80
CA THR A 344 -28.20 -17.14 8.21
C THR A 344 -28.31 -18.22 9.29
N GLU A 345 -29.16 -19.21 9.05
CA GLU A 345 -29.28 -20.38 9.95
C GLU A 345 -28.10 -21.35 9.82
N LYS A 346 -27.18 -21.09 8.87
CA LYS A 346 -25.96 -21.88 8.70
C LYS A 346 -25.03 -21.74 9.92
N LYS A 347 -24.52 -22.88 10.40
CA LYS A 347 -23.40 -22.94 11.35
C LYS A 347 -22.07 -22.78 10.62
N MET A 348 -21.09 -22.17 11.30
CA MET A 348 -19.73 -21.90 10.80
C MET A 348 -18.92 -23.15 10.40
N ASP A 349 -19.40 -24.38 10.59
CA ASP A 349 -18.73 -25.62 10.16
C ASP A 349 -19.50 -26.40 9.07
N GLY A 350 -20.60 -25.83 8.57
CA GLY A 350 -21.48 -26.50 7.62
C GLY A 350 -20.86 -26.61 6.22
N LEU A 351 -20.53 -27.83 5.79
CA LEU A 351 -20.00 -28.19 4.46
C LEU A 351 -20.97 -27.94 3.26
N ARG A 352 -22.04 -27.15 3.42
CA ARG A 352 -23.22 -27.19 2.54
C ARG A 352 -23.48 -25.97 1.64
N VAL A 353 -22.78 -24.84 1.82
CA VAL A 353 -22.91 -23.68 0.91
C VAL A 353 -21.67 -23.62 0.04
N ALA A 354 -21.85 -23.67 -1.28
CA ALA A 354 -20.75 -23.57 -2.23
C ALA A 354 -20.43 -22.11 -2.56
N ASN A 355 -21.44 -21.24 -2.71
CA ASN A 355 -21.29 -19.83 -3.07
C ASN A 355 -22.47 -18.98 -2.57
N TRP A 356 -22.17 -17.73 -2.23
CA TRP A 356 -23.10 -16.65 -1.96
C TRP A 356 -23.18 -15.72 -3.17
N VAL A 357 -24.36 -15.13 -3.40
CA VAL A 357 -24.59 -14.10 -4.40
C VAL A 357 -25.22 -12.90 -3.74
N TYR A 358 -24.49 -11.79 -3.71
CA TYR A 358 -24.99 -10.51 -3.27
C TYR A 358 -25.39 -9.67 -4.48
N GLN A 359 -26.68 -9.45 -4.65
CA GLN A 359 -27.26 -8.63 -5.70
C GLN A 359 -27.41 -7.21 -5.17
N ILE A 360 -27.04 -6.23 -5.99
CA ILE A 360 -27.16 -4.81 -5.65
C ILE A 360 -27.72 -4.03 -6.82
N GLU A 361 -28.58 -3.08 -6.49
CA GLU A 361 -29.21 -2.15 -7.40
C GLU A 361 -29.02 -0.73 -6.87
N LEU A 362 -28.52 0.16 -7.73
CA LEU A 362 -28.44 1.58 -7.48
C LEU A 362 -29.46 2.28 -8.38
N ALA A 363 -30.44 2.93 -7.79
CA ALA A 363 -31.46 3.67 -8.53
C ALA A 363 -31.46 5.15 -8.13
N GLU A 364 -31.46 6.04 -9.13
CA GLU A 364 -31.75 7.48 -8.99
C GLU A 364 -32.51 7.94 -10.24
N ASP A 365 -33.71 8.49 -10.03
CA ASP A 365 -34.64 8.87 -11.09
C ASP A 365 -34.86 7.73 -12.11
N ASP A 366 -34.55 7.96 -13.39
CA ASP A 366 -34.69 6.99 -14.49
C ASP A 366 -33.41 6.16 -14.71
N GLN A 367 -32.38 6.33 -13.87
CA GLN A 367 -31.13 5.57 -13.98
C GLN A 367 -31.12 4.41 -13.01
N ASN A 368 -30.80 3.22 -13.53
CA ASN A 368 -30.72 2.01 -12.74
C ASN A 368 -29.45 1.24 -13.11
N LEU A 369 -28.61 0.98 -12.10
CA LEU A 369 -27.40 0.20 -12.24
C LEU A 369 -27.48 -1.06 -11.38
N LYS A 370 -27.15 -2.21 -11.97
CA LYS A 370 -27.25 -3.53 -11.31
C LYS A 370 -25.92 -4.25 -11.31
N GLY A 371 -25.65 -4.98 -10.24
CA GLY A 371 -24.47 -5.83 -10.17
C GLY A 371 -24.67 -7.03 -9.25
N GLU A 372 -23.84 -8.04 -9.46
CA GLU A 372 -23.81 -9.25 -8.65
C GLU A 372 -22.39 -9.53 -8.16
N LEU A 373 -22.27 -9.76 -6.87
CA LEU A 373 -21.03 -10.17 -6.22
C LEU A 373 -21.15 -11.65 -5.81
N HIS A 374 -20.33 -12.49 -6.43
CA HIS A 374 -20.21 -13.90 -6.08
C HIS A 374 -19.03 -14.12 -5.14
N PHE A 375 -19.24 -14.86 -4.05
CA PHE A 375 -18.15 -15.22 -3.14
C PHE A 375 -18.34 -16.58 -2.50
N PRO A 376 -17.25 -17.34 -2.30
CA PRO A 376 -17.32 -18.63 -1.64
C PRO A 376 -17.55 -18.45 -0.13
N ASP A 377 -18.04 -19.51 0.49
CA ASP A 377 -18.08 -19.64 1.94
C ASP A 377 -16.71 -20.09 2.49
N ALA A 378 -15.68 -19.27 2.27
CA ALA A 378 -14.32 -19.54 2.71
C ALA A 378 -14.17 -19.14 4.19
N LEU A 379 -14.66 -20.00 5.08
CA LEU A 379 -14.67 -19.75 6.53
C LEU A 379 -13.26 -19.57 7.11
N ASP A 380 -12.24 -20.13 6.46
CA ASP A 380 -10.82 -19.93 6.75
C ASP A 380 -10.35 -18.48 6.55
N VAL A 381 -11.11 -17.68 5.78
CA VAL A 381 -10.87 -16.27 5.51
C VAL A 381 -12.07 -15.45 6.03
N PRO A 382 -12.14 -15.13 7.34
CA PRO A 382 -13.30 -14.51 7.96
C PRO A 382 -13.53 -13.05 7.51
N TYR A 383 -12.58 -12.47 6.78
CA TYR A 383 -12.64 -11.15 6.17
C TYR A 383 -11.96 -11.17 4.82
N PHE A 384 -12.59 -10.61 3.81
CA PHE A 384 -11.94 -10.31 2.53
C PHE A 384 -12.55 -9.08 1.86
N GLN A 385 -11.78 -8.48 0.97
CA GLN A 385 -12.23 -7.40 0.10
C GLN A 385 -12.71 -7.97 -1.23
N SER A 386 -13.79 -7.42 -1.77
CA SER A 386 -14.29 -7.81 -3.09
C SER A 386 -14.79 -6.63 -3.90
N ARG A 387 -15.02 -6.87 -5.19
CA ARG A 387 -15.45 -5.86 -6.16
C ARG A 387 -16.70 -6.33 -6.89
N CYS A 388 -17.60 -5.41 -7.17
CA CYS A 388 -18.80 -5.66 -7.97
C CYS A 388 -18.90 -4.60 -9.06
N GLY A 389 -18.92 -5.03 -10.33
CA GLY A 389 -19.24 -4.14 -11.43
C GLY A 389 -20.73 -3.82 -11.42
N LEU A 390 -21.08 -2.56 -11.66
CA LEU A 390 -22.46 -2.15 -11.88
C LEU A 390 -22.67 -1.81 -13.35
N GLU A 391 -23.66 -2.46 -13.94
CA GLU A 391 -24.04 -2.33 -15.34
C GLU A 391 -25.37 -1.58 -15.46
N ASP A 392 -25.48 -0.77 -16.51
CA ASP A 392 -26.75 -0.15 -16.89
C ASP A 392 -27.67 -1.11 -17.65
N GLU A 393 -28.83 -0.63 -18.09
CA GLU A 393 -29.80 -1.42 -18.86
C GLU A 393 -29.25 -1.97 -20.20
N GLN A 394 -28.14 -1.40 -20.69
CA GLN A 394 -27.47 -1.82 -21.92
C GLN A 394 -26.38 -2.87 -21.65
N GLY A 395 -26.17 -3.26 -20.38
CA GLY A 395 -25.10 -4.16 -19.95
C GLY A 395 -23.72 -3.49 -19.96
N GLN A 396 -23.66 -2.16 -20.04
CA GLN A 396 -22.39 -1.45 -19.99
C GLN A 396 -22.02 -1.17 -18.54
N GLN A 397 -20.82 -1.58 -18.12
CA GLN A 397 -20.31 -1.25 -16.79
C GLN A 397 -20.07 0.26 -16.65
N GLN A 398 -20.74 0.86 -15.66
CA GLN A 398 -20.67 2.30 -15.36
C GLN A 398 -19.99 2.61 -14.02
N ALA A 399 -19.97 1.64 -13.10
CA ALA A 399 -19.29 1.79 -11.83
C ALA A 399 -18.69 0.47 -11.34
N THR A 400 -17.77 0.58 -10.38
CA THR A 400 -17.26 -0.54 -9.60
C THR A 400 -17.44 -0.22 -8.13
N LEU A 401 -18.12 -1.12 -7.42
CA LEU A 401 -18.26 -1.06 -5.97
C LEU A 401 -17.13 -1.84 -5.32
N LEU A 402 -16.56 -1.28 -4.26
CA LEU A 402 -15.60 -1.96 -3.39
C LEU A 402 -16.27 -2.32 -2.08
N PHE A 403 -16.20 -3.60 -1.70
CA PHE A 403 -16.84 -4.13 -0.50
C PHE A 403 -15.85 -4.78 0.45
N ASP A 404 -16.19 -4.70 1.72
CA ASP A 404 -15.73 -5.62 2.75
C ASP A 404 -16.79 -6.70 3.00
N VAL A 405 -16.38 -7.96 2.98
CA VAL A 405 -17.22 -9.11 3.33
C VAL A 405 -16.65 -9.76 4.59
N ARG A 406 -17.50 -9.95 5.60
CA ARG A 406 -17.12 -10.60 6.86
C ARG A 406 -18.10 -11.67 7.27
N PHE A 407 -17.55 -12.80 7.72
CA PHE A 407 -18.31 -13.84 8.40
C PHE A 407 -18.11 -13.66 9.92
N ILE A 408 -19.15 -13.21 10.60
CA ILE A 408 -19.14 -12.93 12.04
C ILE A 408 -20.20 -13.74 12.77
N THR A 409 -20.14 -13.74 14.10
CA THR A 409 -21.23 -14.29 14.91
C THR A 409 -22.29 -13.24 15.20
N GLU A 410 -23.47 -13.71 15.60
CA GLU A 410 -24.55 -12.83 16.08
C GLU A 410 -24.11 -11.98 17.29
N GLU A 411 -23.25 -12.52 18.16
CA GLU A 411 -22.67 -11.78 19.29
C GLU A 411 -21.80 -10.60 18.83
N ILE A 412 -20.92 -10.81 17.84
CA ILE A 412 -20.11 -9.75 17.25
C ILE A 412 -21.02 -8.70 16.59
N MET A 413 -22.03 -9.12 15.81
CA MET A 413 -22.98 -8.20 15.19
C MET A 413 -23.66 -7.29 16.24
N LEU A 414 -24.13 -7.87 17.35
CA LEU A 414 -24.77 -7.10 18.42
C LEU A 414 -23.79 -6.14 19.10
N ALA A 415 -22.55 -6.56 19.32
CA ALA A 415 -21.49 -5.72 19.87
C ALA A 415 -21.14 -4.56 18.93
N GLU A 416 -21.03 -4.80 17.62
CA GLU A 416 -20.80 -3.75 16.62
C GLU A 416 -21.98 -2.78 16.52
N GLN A 417 -23.22 -3.27 16.58
CA GLN A 417 -24.41 -2.41 16.59
C GLN A 417 -24.44 -1.51 17.84
N GLU A 418 -24.06 -2.03 18.99
CA GLU A 418 -23.99 -1.25 20.23
C GLU A 418 -22.83 -0.26 20.22
N ALA A 419 -21.66 -0.67 19.73
CA ALA A 419 -20.52 0.22 19.52
C ALA A 419 -20.88 1.36 18.56
N HIS A 420 -21.57 1.06 17.46
CA HIS A 420 -22.02 2.05 16.48
C HIS A 420 -23.04 3.04 17.05
N LYS A 421 -23.95 2.62 17.93
CA LYS A 421 -24.88 3.56 18.61
C LYS A 421 -24.15 4.55 19.50
N ASN A 422 -23.08 4.09 20.15
CA ASN A 422 -22.25 4.89 21.04
C ASN A 422 -21.07 5.56 20.32
N TYR A 423 -20.97 5.37 19.00
CA TYR A 423 -19.91 5.94 18.18
C TYR A 423 -20.15 7.43 17.98
N ASP A 424 -19.22 8.21 18.52
CA ASP A 424 -19.18 9.65 18.37
C ASP A 424 -18.11 9.96 17.32
N GLU A 425 -18.51 10.54 16.18
CA GLU A 425 -17.57 10.92 15.11
C GLU A 425 -16.48 11.87 15.64
N THR A 426 -16.74 12.62 16.73
CA THR A 426 -15.71 13.47 17.36
C THR A 426 -14.61 12.66 18.05
N LYS A 427 -14.88 11.42 18.46
CA LYS A 427 -13.93 10.48 19.07
C LYS A 427 -13.23 9.56 18.07
N GLN A 428 -13.56 9.66 16.78
CA GLN A 428 -12.88 8.91 15.72
C GLN A 428 -11.36 9.09 15.77
N GLY A 429 -10.90 10.29 16.13
CA GLY A 429 -9.48 10.58 16.31
C GLY A 429 -8.79 9.72 17.36
N ASP A 430 -9.44 9.53 18.50
CA ASP A 430 -8.88 8.76 19.62
C ASP A 430 -8.85 7.27 19.30
N PHE A 431 -9.88 6.77 18.61
CA PHE A 431 -9.88 5.39 18.12
C PHE A 431 -8.76 5.15 17.12
N GLU A 432 -8.61 6.04 16.14
CA GLU A 432 -7.52 6.00 15.16
C GLU A 432 -6.17 5.96 15.85
N ASP A 433 -5.96 6.81 16.86
CA ASP A 433 -4.69 6.88 17.60
C ASP A 433 -4.40 5.59 18.37
N ALA A 434 -5.40 5.05 19.07
CA ALA A 434 -5.26 3.79 19.80
C ALA A 434 -5.00 2.59 18.86
N PHE A 435 -5.71 2.54 17.72
CA PHE A 435 -5.51 1.51 16.69
C PHE A 435 -4.10 1.55 16.12
N LEU A 436 -3.69 2.70 15.58
CA LEU A 436 -2.40 2.85 14.92
C LEU A 436 -1.26 2.57 15.91
N THR A 437 -1.38 3.05 17.15
CA THR A 437 -0.38 2.80 18.20
C THR A 437 -0.27 1.31 18.51
N LYS A 438 -1.40 0.62 18.74
CA LYS A 438 -1.39 -0.80 19.06
C LYS A 438 -0.88 -1.66 17.90
N TRP A 439 -1.33 -1.37 16.68
CA TRP A 439 -0.88 -2.06 15.48
C TRP A 439 0.63 -1.88 15.27
N MET A 440 1.14 -0.65 15.33
CA MET A 440 2.58 -0.38 15.23
C MET A 440 3.39 -1.04 16.35
N ASN A 441 2.89 -1.05 17.59
CA ASN A 441 3.56 -1.73 18.69
C ASN A 441 3.67 -3.24 18.46
N ASN A 442 2.63 -3.87 17.90
CA ASN A 442 2.68 -5.28 17.53
C ASN A 442 3.72 -5.54 16.43
N ILE A 443 3.80 -4.68 15.43
CA ILE A 443 4.84 -4.73 14.39
C ILE A 443 6.22 -4.67 15.05
N PHE A 444 6.47 -3.64 15.85
CA PHE A 444 7.78 -3.47 16.48
C PHE A 444 8.15 -4.60 17.44
N LYS A 445 7.19 -5.12 18.19
CA LYS A 445 7.41 -6.29 19.04
C LYS A 445 7.82 -7.53 18.23
N ALA A 446 7.15 -7.78 17.10
CA ALA A 446 7.53 -8.89 16.21
C ALA A 446 8.96 -8.72 15.66
N VAL A 447 9.37 -7.49 15.38
CA VAL A 447 10.75 -7.15 14.97
C VAL A 447 11.76 -7.42 16.07
N GLU A 448 11.47 -7.00 17.30
CA GLU A 448 12.32 -7.26 18.47
C GLU A 448 12.47 -8.76 18.74
N GLU A 449 11.40 -9.54 18.59
CA GLU A 449 11.42 -10.99 18.74
C GLU A 449 12.28 -11.66 17.65
N GLN A 450 12.10 -11.26 16.38
CA GLN A 450 12.91 -11.79 15.27
C GLN A 450 14.39 -11.43 15.41
N THR A 451 14.71 -10.17 15.72
CA THR A 451 16.11 -9.73 15.89
C THR A 451 16.78 -10.42 17.08
N SER A 452 16.07 -10.62 18.19
CA SER A 452 16.55 -11.37 19.34
C SER A 452 16.83 -12.83 19.01
N SER A 453 15.97 -13.46 18.18
CA SER A 453 16.17 -14.84 17.73
C SER A 453 17.44 -14.99 16.86
N LEU A 454 17.70 -14.02 15.98
CA LEU A 454 18.89 -13.99 15.11
C LEU A 454 20.17 -13.74 15.92
N ALA A 455 20.14 -12.84 16.90
CA ALA A 455 21.26 -12.58 17.79
C ALA A 455 21.61 -13.83 18.63
N THR A 456 20.59 -14.57 19.05
CA THR A 456 20.75 -15.84 19.77
C THR A 456 21.35 -16.92 18.87
N ALA A 457 20.84 -17.07 17.64
CA ALA A 457 21.39 -18.01 16.66
C ALA A 457 22.87 -17.71 16.32
N ALA A 458 23.24 -16.44 16.21
CA ALA A 458 24.62 -16.01 15.97
C ALA A 458 25.57 -16.25 17.17
N THR A 459 25.04 -16.29 18.39
CA THR A 459 25.83 -16.63 19.58
C THR A 459 26.06 -18.13 19.72
N PHE A 460 25.12 -18.96 19.25
CA PHE A 460 25.26 -20.42 19.22
C PHE A 460 26.09 -20.95 18.04
N SER A 461 26.30 -20.17 16.99
CA SER A 461 27.12 -20.56 15.83
C SER A 461 28.61 -20.25 15.97
N LYS A 462 29.10 -19.87 17.17
CA LYS A 462 30.54 -19.76 17.41
C LYS A 462 31.19 -21.12 17.11
N PRO A 463 32.12 -21.20 16.15
CA PRO A 463 32.77 -22.45 15.80
C PRO A 463 33.48 -22.97 17.04
N SER A 464 33.21 -24.21 17.41
CA SER A 464 33.93 -24.91 18.47
C SER A 464 35.41 -24.88 18.09
N VAL A 465 36.18 -24.03 18.77
CA VAL A 465 37.62 -24.00 18.63
C VAL A 465 38.12 -25.34 19.15
N MET A 466 38.35 -26.30 18.25
CA MET A 466 39.09 -27.51 18.60
C MET A 466 40.46 -27.05 19.07
N SER A 467 40.72 -27.18 20.38
CA SER A 467 42.05 -26.98 20.93
C SER A 467 42.96 -28.05 20.34
N VAL A 468 43.82 -27.65 19.41
CA VAL A 468 44.97 -28.48 19.03
C VAL A 468 45.90 -28.48 20.24
N LYS A 469 45.92 -29.60 20.97
CA LYS A 469 46.96 -29.85 21.98
C LYS A 469 48.27 -30.03 21.24
N SER A 470 49.21 -29.13 21.52
CA SER A 470 50.63 -29.19 21.14
C SER A 470 51.33 -30.42 21.69
#